data_AF-A0A392MFC1-F1
#
_entry.id   AF-A0A392MFC1-F1
#
_cell.length_a   1.000
_cell.length_b   1.000
_cell.length_c   1.000
_cell.angle_alpha   90.00
_cell.angle_beta   90.00
_cell.angle_gamma   90.00
#
_symmetry.space_group_name_H-M   'P 1'
#
loop_
_entity.id
_entity.type
_entity.pdbx_description
1 polymer ?
#
loop_
_entity_poly.entity_id
_entity_poly.type
_entity_poly.pdbx_seq_one_letter_code
_entity_poly.pdbx_strand_id
1 'polypeptide(L)' 'SCAKVALDFVSPENVCECIRLTEEIRKLPVNHSSAEDNLEVKKMIIHAMLDVVKKLDKERFEETKVLL' A
#
# COMPACT_ATOMS: atom_id res chain seq x y z
N SER A 1 -34.77 10.33 -6.06
CA SER A 1 -33.80 9.62 -5.22
C SER A 1 -32.42 9.70 -5.83
N CYS A 2 -31.37 10.00 -5.06
CA CYS A 2 -29.97 10.07 -5.52
C CYS A 2 -29.10 9.19 -4.62
N ALA A 3 -28.24 8.36 -5.21
CA ALA A 3 -27.22 7.59 -4.50
C ALA A 3 -25.86 8.24 -4.75
N LYS A 4 -25.13 8.51 -3.66
CA LYS A 4 -23.77 9.07 -3.73
C LYS A 4 -22.77 7.93 -3.57
N VAL A 5 -22.02 7.65 -4.63
CA VAL A 5 -20.90 6.71 -4.60
C VAL A 5 -19.62 7.52 -4.51
N ALA A 6 -18.81 7.26 -3.49
CA ALA A 6 -17.47 7.80 -3.34
C ALA A 6 -16.48 6.64 -3.40
N LEU A 7 -15.34 6.88 -4.05
CA LEU A 7 -14.21 5.96 -4.08
C LEU A 7 -13.02 6.71 -3.49
N ASP A 8 -12.47 6.18 -2.40
CA ASP A 8 -11.28 6.75 -1.78
C ASP A 8 -10.04 6.12 -2.43
N PHE A 9 -9.09 6.96 -2.86
CA PHE A 9 -7.84 6.52 -3.48
C PHE A 9 -6.63 7.19 -2.84
N VAL A 10 -5.49 6.51 -2.89
CA VAL A 10 -4.19 7.04 -2.46
C VAL A 10 -3.28 7.09 -3.67
N SER A 11 -2.79 8.28 -4.00
CA SER A 11 -1.74 8.44 -5.01
C SER A 11 -0.39 7.93 -4.46
N PRO A 12 0.50 7.39 -5.31
CA PRO A 12 1.80 6.88 -4.88
C PRO A 12 2.61 7.88 -4.06
N GLU A 13 2.53 9.17 -4.40
CA GLU A 13 3.25 10.27 -3.75
C GLU A 13 2.77 10.52 -2.32
N ASN A 14 1.52 10.14 -2.01
CA ASN A 14 0.88 10.37 -0.72
C ASN A 14 0.95 9.15 0.20
N VAL A 15 1.50 8.02 -0.25
CA VAL A 15 1.60 6.79 0.55
C VAL A 15 2.34 7.03 1.87
N CYS A 16 3.44 7.80 1.85
CA CYS A 16 4.19 8.14 3.05
C CYS A 16 3.35 8.92 4.07
N GLU A 17 2.55 9.87 3.59
CA GLU A 17 1.66 10.66 4.43
C GLU A 17 0.55 9.79 5.03
N CYS A 18 -0.04 8.88 4.23
CA CYS A 18 -1.03 7.94 4.74
C CYS A 18 -0.45 7.02 5.82
N ILE A 19 0.78 6.53 5.67
CA ILE A 19 1.45 5.73 6.70
C ILE A 19 1.56 6.53 8.02
N ARG A 20 1.97 7.81 7.94
CA ARG A 20 2.04 8.68 9.11
C ARG A 20 0.67 8.84 9.77
N LEU A 21 -0.37 9.11 8.97
CA LEU A 21 -1.74 9.25 9.47
C LEU A 21 -2.25 7.95 10.11
N THR A 22 -1.92 6.78 9.56
CA THR A 22 -2.27 5.49 10.19
C THR A 22 -1.71 5.39 11.61
N GLU A 23 -0.51 5.91 11.89
CA GLU A 23 0.06 5.90 13.25
C GLU A 23 -0.65 6.89 14.18
N GLU A 24 -1.13 8.03 13.67
CA GLU A 24 -1.95 8.96 14.46
C GLU A 24 -3.35 8.41 14.74
N ILE A 25 -3.96 7.72 13.77
CA ILE A 25 -5.25 7.04 13.89
C ILE A 25 -5.20 5.98 15.00
N ARG A 26 -4.11 5.23 15.13
CA ARG A 26 -3.95 4.23 16.22
C ARG A 26 -3.91 4.82 17.62
N LYS A 27 -3.60 6.12 17.75
CA LYS A 27 -3.64 6.83 19.04
C LYS A 27 -5.05 7.28 19.40
N LEU A 28 -5.99 7.26 18.45
CA LEU A 28 -7.36 7.69 18.69
C LEU A 28 -8.11 6.66 19.56
N PRO A 29 -9.09 7.10 20.35
CA PRO A 29 -9.99 6.20 21.07
C PRO A 29 -10.70 5.25 20.09
N VAL A 30 -10.98 4.02 20.54
CA VAL A 30 -11.60 2.95 19.73
C VAL A 30 -12.94 3.37 19.09
N ASN A 31 -13.65 4.32 19.69
CA ASN A 31 -14.95 4.81 19.20
C ASN A 31 -14.86 6.08 18.35
N HIS A 32 -13.67 6.48 17.92
CA HIS A 32 -13.48 7.66 17.09
C HIS A 32 -13.85 7.35 15.64
N SER A 33 -14.65 8.19 14.98
CA SER A 33 -15.10 7.98 13.59
C SER A 33 -13.96 7.87 12.58
N SER A 34 -12.84 8.53 12.85
CA SER A 34 -11.61 8.45 12.04
C SER A 34 -10.68 7.28 12.40
N ALA A 35 -11.06 6.40 13.33
CA ALA A 35 -10.26 5.23 13.70
C ALA A 35 -10.31 4.11 12.65
N GLU A 36 -11.22 4.20 11.68
CA GLU A 36 -11.38 3.22 10.62
C GLU A 36 -10.31 3.42 9.52
N ASP A 37 -9.48 2.40 9.33
CA ASP A 37 -8.50 2.36 8.24
C ASP A 37 -9.22 1.99 6.92
N ASN A 38 -9.73 3.01 6.24
CA ASN A 38 -10.48 2.85 4.98
C ASN A 38 -9.58 2.62 3.75
N LEU A 39 -8.29 2.93 3.88
CA LEU A 39 -7.34 2.93 2.77
C LEU A 39 -6.30 1.85 3.02
N GLU A 40 -6.31 0.77 2.22
CA GLU A 40 -5.46 -0.40 2.41
C GLU A 40 -3.98 -0.17 2.02
N VAL A 41 -3.39 0.94 2.47
CA VAL A 41 -2.04 1.42 2.10
C VAL A 41 -0.96 0.40 2.41
N LYS A 42 -1.11 -0.37 3.50
CA LYS A 42 -0.20 -1.49 3.82
C LYS A 42 -0.18 -2.55 2.71
N LYS A 43 -1.33 -2.85 2.10
CA LYS A 43 -1.39 -3.78 0.96
C LYS A 43 -0.65 -3.22 -0.24
N MET A 44 -0.78 -1.92 -0.53
CA MET A 44 -0.05 -1.30 -1.64
C MET A 44 1.46 -1.49 -1.47
N ILE A 45 2.00 -1.27 -0.26
CA ILE A 45 3.43 -1.44 0.04
C ILE A 45 3.86 -2.90 -0.17
N ILE A 46 3.08 -3.86 0.33
CA ILE A 46 3.38 -5.30 0.17
C ILE A 46 3.43 -5.68 -1.32
N HIS A 47 2.47 -5.22 -2.12
CA HIS A 47 2.44 -5.51 -3.56
C HIS A 47 3.64 -4.88 -4.28
N ALA A 48 3.99 -3.64 -3.96
CA ALA A 48 5.18 -2.99 -4.52
C ALA A 48 6.46 -3.76 -4.20
N MET A 49 6.61 -4.24 -2.96
CA MET A 49 7.76 -5.05 -2.55
C MET A 49 7.79 -6.42 -3.24
N LEU A 50 6.64 -7.09 -3.37
CA LEU A 50 6.53 -8.35 -4.10
C LEU A 50 6.92 -8.18 -5.57
N ASP A 51 6.53 -7.08 -6.21
CA ASP A 51 6.89 -6.79 -7.59
C ASP A 51 8.39 -6.55 -7.75
N VAL A 52 9.04 -5.86 -6.79
CA VAL A 52 10.49 -5.70 -6.77
C VAL A 52 11.19 -7.04 -6.60
N VAL A 53 10.79 -7.87 -5.63
CA VAL A 53 11.37 -9.19 -5.40
C VAL A 53 11.25 -10.07 -6.64
N LYS A 54 10.07 -10.11 -7.29
CA LYS A 54 9.87 -10.88 -8.53
C LYS A 54 10.77 -10.40 -9.67
N LYS A 55 10.98 -9.08 -9.81
CA LYS A 55 11.87 -8.53 -10.85
C LYS A 55 13.32 -8.92 -10.59
N LEU A 56 13.79 -8.76 -9.36
CA LEU A 56 15.14 -9.16 -8.96
C LEU A 56 15.37 -10.66 -9.11
N ASP A 57 14.38 -11.48 -8.74
CA ASP A 57 14.45 -12.93 -8.91
C ASP A 57 14.59 -13.27 -10.39
N LYS A 58 13.77 -12.67 -11.26
CA LYS A 58 13.86 -12.85 -12.71
C LYS A 58 15.23 -12.45 -13.25
N GLU A 59 15.77 -11.30 -12.84
CA GLU A 59 17.10 -10.86 -13.24
C GLU A 59 18.19 -11.86 -12.84
N ARG A 60 18.15 -12.41 -11.62
CA ARG A 60 19.09 -13.46 -11.18
C ARG A 60 18.97 -14.74 -12.03
N PHE A 61 17.76 -15.13 -12.42
CA PHE A 61 17.55 -16.29 -13.29
C PHE A 61 18.09 -16.08 -14.71
N GLU A 62 17.93 -14.87 -15.27
CA GLU A 62 18.50 -14.52 -16.58
C GLU A 62 20.03 -14.44 -16.52
N GLU A 63 20.61 -13.84 -15.48
CA GLU A 63 22.07 -13.83 -15.28
C GLU A 63 22.65 -15.24 -15.18
N THR A 64 21.97 -16.14 -14.47
CA THR A 64 22.40 -17.54 -14.34
C THR A 64 22.32 -18.29 -15.68
N LYS A 65 21.37 -17.92 -16.55
CA LYS A 65 21.21 -18.49 -17.89
C LYS A 65 22.24 -17.95 -18.90
N VAL A 66 22.77 -16.75 -18.69
CA VAL A 66 23.89 -16.22 -19.50
C VAL A 66 25.22 -16.89 -19.13
N LEU A 67 25.34 -17.37 -17.87
CA LEU A 67 26.55 -18.02 -17.36
C LEU A 67 26.63 -19.54 -17.61
N LEU A 68 25.55 -20.17 -18.11
CA LEU A 68 25.47 -21.58 -18.50
C LEU A 68 25.38 -21.73 -20.02
#